data_AF-A0A349NEY7-F1
#
_entry.id   AF-A0A349NEY7-F1
#
_cell.length_a   1.000
_cell.length_b   1.000
_cell.length_c   1.000
_cell.angle_alpha   90.00
_cell.angle_beta   90.00
_cell.angle_gamma   90.00
#
_symmetry.space_group_name_H-M   'P 1'
#
loop_
_entity.id
_entity.type
_entity.pdbx_description
1 polymer ?
#
loop_
_entity_poly.entity_id
_entity_poly.type
_entity_poly.pdbx_seq_one_letter_code
_entity_poly.pdbx_strand_id
1 'polypeptide(L)'
;LPGVLYGDSGIVSDDGSFLRHRRLSPPENLTWRSFCKVMLGCHQAFYARTDIAKDQFYNTDYHYSADVDWCIRVMKEASKRHLPLRNVHRVIVNYLEGGMTVKNHRASLNERFYVMASHYGYIITVFMHIYFIFRAVEEKL
;
A
#
# COMPACT_ATOMS: atom_id res chain seq x y z
N LEU A 1 8.07 12.56 16.89
CA LEU A 1 7.03 12.36 15.86
C LEU A 1 7.12 10.95 15.27
N PRO A 2 5.99 10.30 14.97
CA PRO A 2 5.98 8.97 14.33
C PRO A 2 6.65 9.02 12.95
N GLY A 3 7.19 7.88 12.49
CA GLY A 3 7.78 7.77 11.16
C GLY A 3 6.73 7.80 10.05
N VAL A 4 5.52 7.33 10.36
CA VAL A 4 4.36 7.32 9.46
C VAL A 4 3.08 7.52 10.27
N LEU A 5 2.18 8.36 9.76
CA LEU A 5 0.76 8.34 10.12
C LEU A 5 -0.01 7.64 8.99
N TYR A 6 -0.87 6.70 9.33
CA TYR A 6 -1.71 6.01 8.34
C TYR A 6 -3.15 5.90 8.83
N GLY A 7 -4.08 5.64 7.95
CA GLY A 7 -5.50 5.58 8.30
C GLY A 7 -6.36 5.00 7.20
N ASP A 8 -7.66 5.22 7.31
CA ASP A 8 -8.63 4.75 6.33
C ASP A 8 -8.66 5.65 5.10
N SER A 9 -9.22 5.11 4.02
CA SER A 9 -9.48 5.84 2.78
C SER A 9 -10.97 5.77 2.42
N GLY A 10 -11.52 6.90 2.01
CA GLY A 10 -12.85 7.00 1.41
C GLY A 10 -12.74 6.89 -0.10
N ILE A 11 -13.67 6.19 -0.74
CA ILE A 11 -13.87 6.25 -2.18
C ILE A 11 -14.86 7.37 -2.47
N VAL A 12 -14.50 8.28 -3.37
CA VAL A 12 -15.34 9.40 -3.79
C VAL A 12 -15.57 9.35 -5.30
N SER A 13 -16.65 9.96 -5.76
CA SER A 13 -16.92 10.14 -7.20
C SER A 13 -16.19 11.37 -7.75
N ASP A 14 -16.32 11.61 -9.06
CA ASP A 14 -15.71 12.76 -9.76
C ASP A 14 -16.18 14.12 -9.21
N ASP A 15 -17.38 14.20 -8.62
CA ASP A 15 -17.88 15.43 -7.99
C ASP A 15 -17.46 15.57 -6.51
N GLY A 16 -16.70 14.61 -5.99
CA GLY A 16 -16.22 14.58 -4.60
C GLY A 16 -17.20 13.99 -3.60
N SER A 17 -18.40 13.53 -4.02
CA SER A 17 -19.35 12.84 -3.14
C SER A 17 -18.78 11.52 -2.63
N PHE A 18 -18.96 11.26 -1.33
CA PHE A 18 -18.56 10.01 -0.71
C PHE A 18 -19.40 8.85 -1.24
N LEU A 19 -18.75 7.82 -1.75
CA LEU A 19 -19.39 6.62 -2.27
C LEU A 19 -19.37 5.49 -1.24
N ARG A 20 -18.18 5.12 -0.75
CA ARG A 20 -18.01 4.02 0.22
C ARG A 20 -16.63 4.04 0.85
N HIS A 21 -16.47 3.36 1.98
CA HIS A 21 -15.14 3.01 2.48
C HIS A 21 -14.47 1.98 1.57
N ARG A 22 -13.13 1.97 1.58
CA ARG A 22 -12.41 0.86 0.94
C ARG A 22 -12.72 -0.47 1.62
N ARG A 23 -12.81 -1.50 0.80
CA ARG A 23 -13.03 -2.88 1.25
C ARG A 23 -11.95 -3.37 2.22
N LEU A 24 -10.69 -3.02 1.96
CA LEU A 24 -9.55 -3.40 2.80
C LEU A 24 -9.13 -2.20 3.64
N SER A 25 -9.35 -2.29 4.95
CA SER A 25 -8.83 -1.34 5.94
C SER A 25 -7.36 -1.63 6.27
N PRO A 26 -6.58 -0.60 6.66
CA PRO A 26 -5.25 -0.83 7.20
C PRO A 26 -5.33 -1.71 8.46
N PRO A 27 -4.33 -2.56 8.71
CA PRO A 27 -4.24 -3.32 9.95
C PRO A 27 -4.00 -2.39 11.14
N GLU A 28 -4.42 -2.84 12.32
CA GLU A 28 -4.20 -2.12 13.57
C GLU A 28 -2.71 -1.81 13.79
N ASN A 29 -1.85 -2.80 13.51
CA ASN A 29 -0.41 -2.67 13.59
C ASN A 29 0.21 -2.80 12.19
N LEU A 30 0.40 -1.67 11.51
CA LEU A 30 1.07 -1.63 10.22
C LEU A 30 2.58 -1.79 10.41
N THR A 31 3.18 -2.65 9.59
CA THR A 31 4.63 -2.80 9.49
C THR A 31 5.00 -3.00 8.03
N TRP A 32 6.29 -2.83 7.69
CA TRP A 32 6.78 -3.17 6.36
C TRP A 32 6.55 -4.65 6.01
N ARG A 33 6.38 -5.56 6.98
CA ARG A 33 6.05 -6.97 6.75
C ARG A 33 4.59 -7.17 6.37
N SER A 34 3.70 -6.26 6.79
CA SER A 34 2.25 -6.34 6.51
C SER A 34 1.96 -6.27 5.01
N PHE A 35 2.78 -5.53 4.25
CA PHE A 35 2.67 -5.42 2.79
C PHE A 35 2.88 -6.75 2.04
N CYS A 36 3.60 -7.69 2.64
CA CYS A 36 3.80 -9.01 2.05
C CYS A 36 2.50 -9.85 2.08
N LYS A 37 1.68 -9.67 3.13
CA LYS A 37 0.46 -10.46 3.36
C LYS A 37 -0.78 -9.87 2.73
N VAL A 38 -0.77 -8.57 2.46
CA VAL A 38 -1.88 -7.88 1.83
C VAL A 38 -1.26 -6.66 1.14
N MET A 39 -1.49 -6.51 -0.17
CA MET A 39 -1.26 -5.23 -0.85
C MET A 39 -2.35 -4.25 -0.41
N LEU A 40 -2.30 -3.87 0.87
CA LEU A 40 -3.30 -3.05 1.56
C LEU A 40 -3.37 -1.69 0.90
N GLY A 41 -4.58 -1.15 0.77
CA GLY A 41 -4.80 0.26 0.41
C GLY A 41 -4.16 1.27 1.37
N CYS A 42 -3.50 0.82 2.44
CA CYS A 42 -2.81 1.68 3.39
C CYS A 42 -1.70 2.53 2.76
N HIS A 43 -1.13 2.15 1.60
CA HIS A 43 -0.19 3.02 0.87
C HIS A 43 -0.84 4.31 0.36
N GLN A 44 -2.17 4.35 0.25
CA GLN A 44 -2.88 5.52 -0.26
C GLN A 44 -3.26 6.49 0.85
N ALA A 45 -3.40 6.00 2.09
CA ALA A 45 -3.64 6.78 3.29
C ALA A 45 -2.38 6.75 4.17
N PHE A 46 -1.29 7.31 3.64
CA PHE A 46 0.07 7.18 4.20
C PHE A 46 0.79 8.53 4.20
N TYR A 47 1.04 9.07 5.39
CA TYR A 47 1.80 10.30 5.59
C TYR A 47 3.13 9.98 6.23
N ALA A 48 4.21 10.07 5.44
CA ALA A 48 5.56 9.85 5.91
C ALA A 48 6.12 11.08 6.62
N ARG A 49 6.95 10.85 7.65
CA ARG A 49 7.74 11.92 8.26
C ARG A 49 8.71 12.51 7.23
N THR A 50 8.78 13.83 7.17
CA THR A 50 9.44 14.56 6.08
C THR A 50 10.92 14.22 5.90
N ASP A 51 11.66 14.00 6.98
CA ASP A 51 13.07 13.61 6.93
C ASP A 51 13.25 12.23 6.25
N ILE A 52 12.42 11.25 6.62
CA ILE A 52 12.44 9.92 6.00
C ILE A 52 12.04 10.02 4.52
N ALA A 53 11.00 10.80 4.22
CA ALA A 53 10.52 10.98 2.85
C ALA A 53 11.60 11.61 1.95
N LYS A 54 12.39 12.55 2.47
CA LYS A 54 13.51 13.17 1.74
C LYS A 54 14.67 12.21 1.50
N ASP A 55 14.87 11.26 2.39
CA ASP A 55 15.93 10.25 2.26
C ASP A 55 15.54 9.08 1.34
N GLN A 56 14.25 8.93 1.01
CA GLN A 56 13.72 7.85 0.18
C GLN A 56 13.09 8.41 -1.09
N PHE A 57 13.83 8.42 -2.21
CA PHE A 57 13.28 8.81 -3.51
C PHE A 57 12.47 7.68 -4.15
N TYR A 58 11.42 8.02 -4.89
CA TYR A 58 10.68 7.03 -5.71
C TYR A 58 11.61 6.33 -6.69
N ASN A 59 11.41 5.01 -6.86
CA ASN A 59 12.04 4.30 -7.97
C ASN A 59 11.21 4.56 -9.24
N THR A 60 11.78 5.30 -10.18
CA THR A 60 11.13 5.70 -11.43
C THR A 60 11.08 4.60 -12.48
N ASP A 61 11.74 3.46 -12.25
CA ASP A 61 11.63 2.28 -13.12
C ASP A 61 10.23 1.64 -13.01
N TYR A 62 9.50 1.91 -11.93
CA TYR A 62 8.10 1.50 -11.76
C TYR A 62 7.16 2.61 -12.21
N HIS A 63 6.25 2.31 -13.15
CA HIS A 63 5.29 3.28 -13.66
C HIS A 63 3.98 3.31 -12.85
N TYR A 64 3.60 2.19 -12.24
CA TYR A 64 2.32 2.01 -11.55
C TYR A 64 2.45 1.64 -10.07
N SER A 65 3.65 1.28 -9.61
CA SER A 65 3.89 0.71 -8.28
C SER A 65 5.06 1.34 -7.53
N ALA A 66 5.54 2.50 -7.98
CA ALA A 66 6.61 3.25 -7.32
C ALA A 66 6.23 3.63 -5.87
N ASP A 67 4.95 3.91 -5.62
CA ASP A 67 4.40 4.21 -4.31
C ASP A 67 4.44 3.01 -3.35
N VAL A 68 4.17 1.81 -3.85
CA VAL A 68 4.24 0.56 -3.07
C VAL A 68 5.68 0.31 -2.60
N ASP A 69 6.64 0.36 -3.52
CA ASP A 69 8.07 0.23 -3.22
C ASP A 69 8.53 1.29 -2.21
N TRP A 70 8.17 2.55 -2.46
CA TRP A 70 8.50 3.68 -1.60
C TRP A 70 7.93 3.52 -0.19
N CYS A 71 6.66 3.12 -0.04
CA CYS A 71 6.06 2.87 1.28
C CYS A 71 6.82 1.79 2.06
N ILE A 72 7.21 0.69 1.40
CA ILE A 72 7.99 -0.38 2.03
C ILE A 72 9.35 0.16 2.51
N ARG A 73 10.05 0.94 1.68
CA ARG A 73 11.33 1.56 2.03
C ARG A 73 11.20 2.56 3.18
N VAL A 74 10.19 3.44 3.16
CA VAL A 74 9.89 4.38 4.25
C VAL A 74 9.63 3.64 5.56
N MET A 75 8.83 2.59 5.56
CA MET A 75 8.56 1.82 6.77
C MET A 75 9.79 1.04 7.28
N LYS A 76 10.62 0.51 6.36
CA LYS A 76 11.91 -0.10 6.73
C LYS A 76 12.83 0.93 7.38
N GLU A 77 12.89 2.15 6.84
CA GLU A 77 13.71 3.23 7.38
C GLU A 77 13.19 3.73 8.73
N ALA A 78 11.88 3.91 8.87
CA ALA A 78 11.24 4.20 10.16
C ALA A 78 11.57 3.12 11.21
N SER A 79 11.54 1.85 10.83
CA SER A 79 11.92 0.73 11.69
C SER A 79 13.38 0.79 12.12
N LYS A 80 14.32 1.08 11.21
CA LYS A 80 15.74 1.24 11.54
C LYS A 80 15.98 2.39 12.52
N ARG A 81 15.22 3.48 12.38
CA ARG A 81 15.27 4.65 13.26
C ARG A 81 14.45 4.48 14.55
N HIS A 82 13.88 3.30 14.79
CA HIS A 82 13.02 3.01 15.96
C HIS A 82 11.82 3.96 16.09
N LEU A 83 11.24 4.35 14.96
CA LEU A 83 10.11 5.28 14.91
C LEU A 83 8.79 4.53 14.76
N PRO A 84 7.77 4.86 15.57
CA PRO A 84 6.50 4.19 15.48
C PRO A 84 5.74 4.58 14.21
N LEU A 85 4.97 3.65 13.69
CA LEU A 85 3.94 3.88 12.69
C LEU A 85 2.62 3.94 13.45
N ARG A 86 1.78 4.95 13.21
CA ARG A 86 0.55 5.16 13.99
C ARG A 86 -0.68 5.19 13.09
N ASN A 87 -1.64 4.34 13.43
CA ASN A 87 -2.98 4.42 12.87
C ASN A 87 -3.69 5.65 13.47
N VAL A 88 -4.34 6.43 12.62
CA VAL A 88 -5.16 7.60 13.02
C VAL A 88 -6.61 7.17 13.32
N HIS A 89 -7.01 5.96 12.92
CA HIS A 89 -8.36 5.42 13.09
C HIS A 89 -9.46 6.32 12.50
N ARG A 90 -9.12 7.01 11.42
CA ARG A 90 -9.99 7.94 10.70
C ARG A 90 -9.68 7.87 9.22
N VAL A 91 -10.65 8.29 8.41
CA VAL A 91 -10.43 8.58 7.00
C VAL A 91 -9.53 9.81 6.89
N ILE A 92 -8.37 9.65 6.27
CA ILE A 92 -7.38 10.73 6.10
C ILE A 92 -7.05 11.02 4.64
N VAL A 93 -7.71 10.30 3.72
CA VAL A 93 -7.58 10.50 2.28
C VAL A 93 -8.86 10.08 1.57
N ASN A 94 -9.19 10.79 0.49
CA ASN A 94 -10.25 10.41 -0.45
C ASN A 94 -9.61 9.96 -1.77
N TYR A 95 -10.10 8.86 -2.32
CA TYR A 95 -9.61 8.26 -3.55
C TYR A 95 -10.72 8.21 -4.59
N LEU A 96 -10.41 8.65 -5.80
CA LEU A 96 -11.37 8.73 -6.90
C LEU A 96 -11.71 7.35 -7.46
N GLU A 97 -13.00 7.06 -7.64
CA GLU A 97 -13.44 5.83 -8.31
C GLU A 97 -12.97 5.80 -9.78
N GLY A 98 -12.48 4.63 -10.26
CA GLY A 98 -12.12 4.47 -11.68
C GLY A 98 -10.76 5.03 -12.12
N GLY A 99 -9.85 5.36 -11.20
CA GLY A 99 -8.51 5.90 -11.50
C GLY A 99 -7.59 5.01 -12.37
N MET A 100 -6.42 5.54 -12.74
CA MET A 100 -5.50 4.95 -13.74
C MET A 100 -5.11 3.48 -13.52
N THR A 101 -5.00 3.02 -12.27
CA THR A 101 -4.67 1.62 -11.93
C THR A 101 -5.75 0.64 -12.37
N VAL A 102 -7.00 1.07 -12.51
CA VAL A 102 -8.10 0.24 -13.04
C VAL A 102 -7.91 0.02 -14.54
N LYS A 103 -7.44 1.05 -15.27
CA LYS A 103 -7.17 0.98 -16.71
C LYS A 103 -5.94 0.11 -17.04
N ASN A 104 -4.90 0.15 -16.19
CA ASN A 104 -3.64 -0.58 -16.38
C ASN A 104 -3.44 -1.74 -15.39
N HIS A 105 -4.53 -2.41 -15.01
CA HIS A 105 -4.55 -3.35 -13.89
C HIS A 105 -3.48 -4.45 -13.99
N ARG A 106 -3.32 -5.09 -15.17
CA ARG A 106 -2.33 -6.18 -15.37
C ARG A 106 -0.88 -5.70 -15.22
N ALA A 107 -0.55 -4.55 -15.79
CA ALA A 107 0.80 -3.98 -15.69
C ALA A 107 1.15 -3.63 -14.25
N SER A 108 0.20 -3.04 -13.50
CA SER A 108 0.37 -2.77 -12.07
C SER A 108 0.58 -4.06 -11.27
N LEU A 109 -0.18 -5.14 -11.56
CA LEU A 109 0.02 -6.42 -10.87
C LEU A 109 1.41 -7.03 -11.11
N ASN A 110 1.95 -6.90 -12.32
CA ASN A 110 3.30 -7.39 -12.61
C ASN A 110 4.36 -6.61 -11.84
N GLU A 111 4.30 -5.27 -11.85
CA GLU A 111 5.23 -4.44 -11.08
C GLU A 111 5.15 -4.73 -9.57
N ARG A 112 3.92 -4.88 -9.05
CA ARG A 112 3.66 -5.27 -7.67
C ARG A 112 4.34 -6.60 -7.29
N PHE A 113 4.32 -7.59 -8.18
CA PHE A 113 5.05 -8.83 -7.99
C PHE A 113 6.55 -8.58 -7.88
N TYR A 114 7.13 -7.77 -8.78
CA TYR A 114 8.56 -7.45 -8.74
C TYR A 114 8.97 -6.68 -7.48
N VAL A 115 8.16 -5.70 -7.05
CA VAL A 115 8.36 -4.98 -5.79
C VAL A 115 8.34 -5.93 -4.59
N MET A 116 7.40 -6.88 -4.56
CA MET A 116 7.37 -7.88 -3.50
C MET A 116 8.59 -8.81 -3.56
N ALA A 117 8.96 -9.28 -4.74
CA ALA A 117 10.11 -10.17 -4.93
C ALA A 117 11.43 -9.51 -4.48
N SER A 118 11.61 -8.22 -4.77
CA SER A 118 12.82 -7.48 -4.38
C SER A 118 12.91 -7.26 -2.85
N HIS A 119 11.78 -7.13 -2.17
CA HIS A 119 11.74 -6.80 -0.74
C HIS A 119 11.59 -7.99 0.21
N TYR A 120 10.95 -9.07 -0.25
CA TYR A 120 10.63 -10.25 0.56
C TYR A 120 11.19 -11.54 -0.01
N GLY A 121 11.76 -11.52 -1.22
CA GLY A 121 12.29 -12.69 -1.90
C GLY A 121 11.25 -13.37 -2.79
N TYR A 122 11.73 -14.02 -3.85
CA TYR A 122 10.91 -14.62 -4.90
C TYR A 122 9.97 -15.73 -4.37
N ILE A 123 10.51 -16.65 -3.55
CA ILE A 123 9.76 -17.79 -3.01
C ILE A 123 8.55 -17.32 -2.20
N ILE A 124 8.77 -16.42 -1.23
CA ILE A 124 7.70 -15.85 -0.41
C ILE A 124 6.67 -15.13 -1.29
N THR A 125 7.15 -14.39 -2.29
CA THR A 125 6.28 -13.64 -3.20
C THR A 125 5.35 -14.56 -3.98
N VAL A 126 5.86 -15.66 -4.53
CA VAL A 126 5.05 -16.65 -5.25
C VAL A 126 3.97 -17.24 -4.33
N PHE A 127 4.35 -17.69 -3.12
CA PHE A 127 3.38 -18.24 -2.17
C PHE A 127 2.27 -17.26 -1.80
N MET A 128 2.61 -15.99 -1.56
CA MET A 128 1.62 -14.96 -1.22
C MET A 128 0.68 -14.65 -2.41
N HIS A 129 1.19 -14.62 -3.64
CA HIS A 129 0.35 -14.40 -4.81
C HIS A 129 -0.60 -15.58 -5.08
N ILE A 130 -0.13 -16.82 -4.86
CA ILE A 130 -1.01 -18.00 -4.89
C ILE A 130 -2.12 -17.86 -3.83
N TYR A 131 -1.78 -17.48 -2.60
CA TYR A 131 -2.77 -17.22 -1.55
C TYR A 131 -3.76 -16.12 -1.94
N PHE A 132 -3.32 -15.03 -2.60
CA PHE A 132 -4.22 -13.99 -3.09
C PHE A 132 -5.20 -14.48 -4.14
N ILE A 133 -4.76 -15.36 -5.05
CA ILE A 133 -5.63 -15.98 -6.05
C ILE A 133 -6.70 -16.81 -5.35
N PHE A 134 -6.33 -17.67 -4.39
CA PHE A 134 -7.30 -18.48 -3.64
C PHE A 134 -8.31 -17.62 -2.88
N ARG A 135 -7.84 -16.61 -2.14
CA ARG A 135 -8.71 -15.68 -1.41
C ARG A 135 -9.67 -14.95 -2.36
N ALA A 136 -9.19 -14.52 -3.53
CA ALA A 136 -10.04 -13.84 -4.51
C ALA A 136 -11.10 -14.74 -5.16
N VAL A 137 -10.86 -16.05 -5.22
CA VAL A 137 -11.84 -17.04 -5.69
C VAL A 137 -12.87 -17.33 -4.62
N GLU A 138 -12.44 -17.55 -3.37
CA GLU A 138 -13.34 -17.78 -2.23
C GLU A 138 -14.32 -16.62 -2.02
N GLU A 139 -13.87 -15.38 -2.20
CA GLU A 139 -14.72 -14.19 -2.08
C GLU A 139 -15.74 -14.01 -3.22
N LYS A 140 -15.61 -14.74 -4.32
CA LYS A 140 -16.52 -14.70 -5.47
C LYS A 140 -17.53 -15.86 -5.47
N LEU A 141 -17.31 -16.87 -4.64
CA LEU A 141 -18.23 -17.99 -4.38
C LEU A 141 -19.22 -17.60 -3.28
#